data_AF-A7USB6-F1
#
_entry.id   AF-A7USB6-F1
#
_cell.length_a   1.000
_cell.length_b   1.000
_cell.length_c   1.000
_cell.angle_alpha   90.00
_cell.angle_beta   90.00
_cell.angle_gamma   90.00
#
_symmetry.space_group_name_H-M   'P 1'
#
loop_
_entity.id
_entity.type
_entity.pdbx_description
1 polymer ?
#
loop_
_entity_poly.entity_id
_entity_poly.type
_entity_poly.pdbx_seq_one_letter_code
_entity_poly.pdbx_strand_id
1 'polypeptide(L)'
;FTDTLTAALANRKNKYKDVSKDLNSLINREELDDEIFVPNYNIRKIKAMIARVVKQQFVVRNEDGDLLTWVYNPEKNLEMSQSIAKAVKDRLRNLALPRYRIVCFCSIVEKQLQGLHYKMKYILDPYMDNYVQHVHDGAIFWIITTAFLVHKD
;
A
#
# COMPACT_ATOMS: atom_id res chain seq x y z
N PHE A 1 60.43 5.31 34.43
CA PHE A 1 59.37 4.66 35.23
C PHE A 1 58.01 5.37 35.15
N THR A 2 57.85 6.41 34.33
CA THR A 2 56.67 7.30 34.36
C THR A 2 55.66 7.00 33.25
N ASP A 3 56.10 6.48 32.09
CA ASP A 3 55.24 6.33 30.91
C ASP A 3 54.26 5.14 30.99
N THR A 4 54.58 4.12 31.78
CA THR A 4 53.71 2.96 31.99
C THR A 4 52.55 3.25 32.96
N LEU A 5 52.72 4.21 33.88
CA LEU A 5 51.68 4.62 34.83
C LEU A 5 50.61 5.51 34.18
N THR A 6 51.03 6.40 33.26
CA THR A 6 50.12 7.27 32.51
C THR A 6 49.25 6.47 31.52
N ALA A 7 49.82 5.44 30.88
CA ALA A 7 49.10 4.53 29.99
C ALA A 7 48.07 3.66 30.74
N ALA A 8 48.38 3.24 31.97
CA ALA A 8 47.46 2.47 32.81
C ALA A 8 46.27 3.29 33.34
N LEU A 9 46.44 4.61 33.51
CA LEU A 9 45.38 5.55 33.91
C LEU A 9 44.49 5.98 32.73
N ALA A 10 45.03 6.07 31.51
CA ALA A 10 44.25 6.40 30.31
C ALA A 10 43.22 5.31 29.94
N ASN A 11 43.54 4.04 30.20
CA ASN A 11 42.64 2.90 29.95
C ASN A 11 41.59 2.67 31.06
N ARG A 12 41.55 3.52 32.11
CA ARG A 12 40.51 3.50 33.15
C ARG A 12 39.37 4.48 32.90
N LYS A 13 39.23 5.02 31.69
CA LYS A 13 38.02 5.78 31.33
C LYS A 13 36.87 4.84 30.99
N ASN A 14 35.87 4.87 31.87
CA ASN A 14 34.48 4.50 31.66
C ASN A 14 34.17 2.99 31.52
N LYS A 15 34.35 2.28 32.64
CA LYS A 15 33.57 1.08 32.95
C LYS A 15 32.31 1.40 33.78
N TYR A 16 31.81 2.63 33.67
CA TYR A 16 30.44 2.93 34.06
C TYR A 16 29.61 2.79 32.79
N LYS A 17 28.78 1.75 32.75
CA LYS A 17 27.70 1.64 31.78
C LYS A 17 26.91 2.94 31.91
N ASP A 18 26.80 3.74 30.85
CA ASP A 18 26.08 5.02 30.86
C ASP A 18 24.60 4.75 31.10
N VAL A 19 24.22 4.58 32.37
CA VAL A 19 22.88 4.21 32.80
C VAL A 19 21.86 5.23 32.30
N SER A 20 22.27 6.51 32.20
CA SER A 20 21.46 7.58 31.62
C SER A 20 21.14 7.38 30.14
N LYS A 21 22.06 6.82 29.35
CA LYS A 21 21.83 6.56 27.91
C LYS A 21 20.90 5.36 27.71
N ASP A 22 21.09 4.33 28.53
CA ASP A 22 20.21 3.15 28.54
C ASP A 22 18.81 3.52 29.07
N LEU A 23 18.72 4.31 30.15
CA LEU A 23 17.46 4.82 30.68
C LEU A 23 16.74 5.70 29.67
N ASN A 24 17.44 6.63 29.01
CA ASN A 24 16.83 7.43 27.95
C ASN A 24 16.38 6.56 26.77
N SER A 25 17.09 5.49 26.43
CA SER A 25 16.64 4.54 25.41
C SER A 25 15.42 3.71 25.83
N LEU A 26 15.30 3.39 27.13
CA LEU A 26 14.17 2.67 27.72
C LEU A 26 12.93 3.55 27.85
N ILE A 27 13.10 4.79 28.31
CA ILE A 27 12.05 5.82 28.40
C ILE A 27 11.51 6.14 27.00
N ASN A 28 12.40 6.38 26.03
CA ASN A 28 12.00 6.57 24.63
C ASN A 28 11.37 5.31 23.98
N ARG A 29 11.58 4.12 24.57
CA ARG A 29 10.96 2.86 24.10
C ARG A 29 9.60 2.60 24.75
N GLU A 30 9.37 3.11 25.96
CA GLU A 30 8.06 3.10 26.62
C GLU A 30 7.13 4.19 26.07
N GLU A 31 7.67 5.32 25.57
CA GLU A 31 6.91 6.37 24.87
C GLU A 31 6.58 6.02 23.40
N LEU A 32 7.12 4.92 22.87
CA LEU A 32 6.57 4.32 21.67
C LEU A 32 5.30 3.59 22.07
N ASP A 33 4.20 4.35 22.15
CA ASP A 33 2.84 3.84 22.24
C ASP A 33 2.75 2.51 21.48
N ASP A 34 2.62 1.40 22.20
CA ASP A 34 2.38 0.10 21.57
C ASP A 34 1.18 0.31 20.64
N GLU A 35 1.39 0.23 19.33
CA GLU A 35 0.32 0.41 18.36
C GLU A 35 -0.77 -0.60 18.72
N ILE A 36 -1.88 -0.09 19.28
CA ILE A 36 -3.01 -0.88 19.83
C ILE A 36 -3.51 -1.91 18.81
N PHE A 37 -3.25 -1.65 17.53
CA PHE A 37 -3.60 -2.51 16.42
C PHE A 37 -2.56 -2.48 15.31
N VAL A 38 -1.89 -3.61 15.06
CA VAL A 38 -1.07 -3.80 13.86
C VAL A 38 -1.93 -4.45 12.77
N PRO A 39 -2.27 -3.75 11.68
CA PRO A 39 -3.07 -4.34 10.61
C PRO A 39 -2.34 -5.54 9.99
N ASN A 40 -3.03 -6.69 9.92
CA ASN A 40 -2.51 -7.92 9.32
C ASN A 40 -2.45 -7.88 7.76
N TYR A 41 -2.52 -6.69 7.16
CA TYR A 41 -2.46 -6.51 5.72
C TYR A 41 -1.29 -5.61 5.33
N ASN A 42 -0.62 -5.97 4.23
CA ASN A 42 0.46 -5.17 3.68
C ASN A 42 -0.08 -4.35 2.50
N ILE A 43 -0.14 -3.03 2.70
CA ILE A 43 -0.62 -2.06 1.69
C ILE A 43 0.14 -2.18 0.37
N ARG A 44 1.46 -2.40 0.41
CA ARG A 44 2.28 -2.54 -0.80
C ARG A 44 1.92 -3.81 -1.57
N LYS A 45 1.68 -4.93 -0.87
CA LYS A 45 1.23 -6.18 -1.50
C LYS A 45 -0.14 -6.01 -2.15
N ILE A 46 -1.06 -5.32 -1.47
CA ILE A 46 -2.40 -5.02 -2.02
C ILE A 46 -2.29 -4.14 -3.27
N LYS A 47 -1.48 -3.08 -3.22
CA LYS A 47 -1.24 -2.20 -4.38
C LYS A 47 -0.64 -2.97 -5.56
N ALA A 48 0.31 -3.86 -5.30
CA ALA A 48 0.91 -4.71 -6.33
C ALA A 48 -0.09 -5.71 -6.92
N MET A 49 -0.99 -6.28 -6.10
CA MET A 49 -2.07 -7.14 -6.57
C MET A 49 -3.04 -6.39 -7.48
N ILE A 50 -3.48 -5.20 -7.07
CA ILE A 50 -4.36 -4.35 -7.90
C ILE A 50 -3.68 -4.04 -9.23
N ALA A 51 -2.41 -3.60 -9.20
CA ALA A 51 -1.64 -3.32 -10.41
C ALA A 51 -1.52 -4.55 -11.34
N ARG A 52 -1.35 -5.75 -10.77
CA ARG A 52 -1.30 -6.99 -11.54
C ARG A 52 -2.64 -7.31 -12.21
N VAL A 53 -3.76 -7.16 -11.50
CA VAL A 53 -5.10 -7.42 -12.06
C VAL A 53 -5.39 -6.44 -13.19
N VAL A 54 -5.09 -5.15 -13.01
CA VAL A 54 -5.28 -4.14 -14.05
C VAL A 54 -4.43 -4.47 -15.28
N LYS A 55 -3.15 -4.83 -15.11
CA LYS A 55 -2.28 -5.24 -16.23
C LYS A 55 -2.76 -6.50 -16.96
N GLN A 56 -3.28 -7.48 -16.23
CA GLN A 56 -3.78 -8.73 -16.82
C GLN A 56 -4.97 -8.50 -17.76
N GLN A 57 -5.82 -7.53 -17.47
CA GLN A 57 -6.98 -7.21 -18.31
C GLN A 57 -6.59 -6.62 -19.67
N PHE A 58 -5.35 -6.14 -19.82
CA PHE A 58 -4.84 -5.63 -21.10
C PHE A 58 -4.16 -6.68 -21.97
N VAL A 59 -3.83 -7.85 -21.42
CA VAL A 59 -3.27 -8.95 -22.20
C VAL A 59 -4.41 -9.75 -22.84
N VAL A 60 -5.29 -9.06 -23.57
CA VAL A 60 -6.23 -9.73 -24.46
C VAL A 60 -5.49 -9.95 -25.77
N ARG A 61 -5.11 -11.21 -26.01
CA ARG A 61 -4.61 -11.66 -27.31
C ARG A 61 -5.82 -11.98 -28.18
N ASN A 62 -5.83 -11.54 -29.42
CA ASN A 62 -6.77 -12.06 -30.41
C ASN A 62 -6.49 -13.55 -30.68
N GLU A 63 -7.43 -14.24 -31.34
CA GLU A 63 -7.27 -15.64 -31.78
C GLU A 63 -6.00 -15.84 -32.64
N ASP A 64 -5.52 -14.77 -33.30
CA ASP A 64 -4.29 -14.73 -34.10
C ASP A 64 -3.01 -14.42 -33.29
N GLY A 65 -3.09 -14.26 -31.97
CA GLY A 65 -1.93 -14.06 -31.10
C GLY A 65 -1.42 -12.62 -31.00
N ASP A 66 -2.01 -11.68 -31.75
CA ASP A 66 -1.65 -10.26 -31.72
C ASP A 66 -2.19 -9.53 -30.47
N LEU A 67 -1.40 -8.56 -30.00
CA LEU A 67 -1.76 -7.69 -28.88
C LEU A 67 -2.82 -6.69 -29.36
N LEU A 68 -4.07 -6.88 -28.93
CA LEU A 68 -5.16 -5.99 -29.33
C LEU A 68 -4.91 -4.59 -28.75
N THR A 69 -4.76 -3.59 -29.63
CA THR A 69 -4.76 -2.18 -29.24
C THR A 69 -6.16 -1.81 -28.77
N TRP A 70 -6.29 -1.65 -27.45
CA TRP A 70 -7.57 -1.28 -26.84
C TRP A 70 -7.98 0.14 -27.21
N VAL A 71 -9.10 0.26 -27.93
CA VAL A 71 -9.79 1.53 -28.22
C VAL A 71 -10.92 1.69 -27.20
N TYR A 72 -11.11 2.90 -26.69
CA TYR A 72 -12.16 3.20 -25.71
C TYR A 72 -13.54 2.96 -26.35
N ASN A 73 -14.33 2.04 -25.78
CA ASN A 73 -15.73 1.84 -26.14
C ASN A 73 -16.57 1.83 -24.86
N PRO A 74 -17.55 2.74 -24.71
CA PRO A 74 -18.30 2.91 -23.46
C PRO A 74 -19.02 1.64 -22.98
N GLU A 75 -19.58 0.82 -23.87
CA GLU A 75 -20.29 -0.41 -23.49
C GLU A 75 -19.32 -1.46 -22.95
N LYS A 76 -18.24 -1.73 -23.71
CA LYS A 76 -17.19 -2.69 -23.30
C LYS A 76 -16.45 -2.22 -22.04
N ASN A 77 -16.28 -0.91 -21.87
CA ASN A 77 -15.61 -0.35 -20.70
C ASN A 77 -16.43 -0.48 -19.43
N LEU A 78 -17.76 -0.41 -19.53
CA LEU A 78 -18.63 -0.65 -18.38
C LEU A 78 -18.44 -2.08 -17.86
N GLU A 79 -18.52 -3.07 -18.74
CA GLU A 79 -18.29 -4.48 -18.39
C GLU A 79 -16.86 -4.70 -17.85
N MET A 80 -15.87 -4.09 -18.49
CA MET A 80 -14.48 -4.18 -18.06
C MET A 80 -14.27 -3.58 -16.67
N SER A 81 -14.87 -2.44 -16.37
CA SER A 81 -14.77 -1.79 -15.05
C SER A 81 -15.36 -2.67 -13.94
N GLN A 82 -16.48 -3.34 -14.22
CA GLN A 82 -17.12 -4.29 -13.30
C GLN A 82 -16.26 -5.55 -13.14
N SER A 83 -15.70 -6.07 -14.24
CA SER A 83 -14.80 -7.22 -14.25
C SER A 83 -13.54 -6.96 -13.43
N ILE A 84 -12.89 -5.80 -13.61
CA ILE A 84 -11.73 -5.37 -12.81
C ILE A 84 -12.10 -5.28 -11.33
N ALA A 85 -13.20 -4.59 -11.00
CA ALA A 85 -13.61 -4.42 -9.61
C ALA A 85 -13.91 -5.77 -8.93
N LYS A 86 -14.57 -6.69 -9.63
CA LYS A 86 -14.85 -8.04 -9.16
C LYS A 86 -13.57 -8.85 -8.99
N ALA A 87 -12.68 -8.84 -9.98
CA ALA A 87 -11.42 -9.57 -9.91
C ALA A 87 -10.52 -9.07 -8.76
N VAL A 88 -10.44 -7.75 -8.55
CA VAL A 88 -9.72 -7.19 -7.41
C VAL A 88 -10.36 -7.62 -6.09
N LYS A 89 -11.69 -7.53 -5.97
CA LYS A 89 -12.42 -7.97 -4.77
C LYS A 89 -12.17 -9.45 -4.46
N ASP A 90 -12.23 -10.33 -5.45
CA ASP A 90 -12.02 -11.76 -5.27
C ASP A 90 -10.57 -12.07 -4.85
N ARG A 91 -9.58 -11.38 -5.45
CA ARG A 91 -8.18 -11.51 -5.05
C ARG A 91 -7.93 -11.02 -3.63
N LEU A 92 -8.58 -9.92 -3.21
CA LEU A 92 -8.49 -9.41 -1.85
C LEU A 92 -9.20 -10.32 -0.85
N ARG A 93 -10.31 -10.96 -1.24
CA ARG A 93 -10.99 -11.95 -0.40
C ARG A 93 -10.10 -13.17 -0.11
N ASN A 94 -9.27 -13.57 -1.07
CA ASN A 94 -8.32 -14.67 -0.92
C ASN A 94 -7.16 -14.38 0.06
N LEU A 95 -6.94 -13.11 0.44
CA LEU A 95 -5.95 -12.76 1.47
C LEU A 95 -6.42 -13.12 2.90
N ALA A 96 -7.61 -13.72 3.05
CA ALA A 96 -8.14 -14.20 4.32
C ALA A 96 -8.10 -13.13 5.42
N LEU A 97 -8.75 -11.99 5.15
CA LEU A 97 -8.96 -10.90 6.10
C LEU A 97 -10.38 -11.03 6.69
N PRO A 98 -10.61 -11.90 7.71
CA PRO A 98 -11.97 -12.26 8.15
C PRO A 98 -12.74 -11.10 8.77
N ARG A 99 -12.04 -10.11 9.34
CA ARG A 99 -12.63 -8.95 10.02
C ARG A 99 -12.78 -7.71 9.13
N TYR A 100 -12.45 -7.81 7.84
CA TYR A 100 -12.51 -6.67 6.94
C TYR A 100 -13.61 -6.82 5.88
N ARG A 101 -14.47 -5.82 5.80
CA ARG A 101 -15.37 -5.61 4.67
C ARG A 101 -14.60 -4.91 3.54
N ILE A 102 -14.53 -5.57 2.40
CA ILE A 102 -13.79 -5.10 1.23
C ILE A 102 -14.77 -4.42 0.27
N VAL A 103 -14.54 -3.14 -0.01
CA VAL A 103 -15.28 -2.38 -1.02
C VAL A 103 -14.30 -1.96 -2.11
N CYS A 104 -14.57 -2.31 -3.36
CA CYS A 104 -13.71 -1.96 -4.49
C CYS A 104 -14.54 -1.29 -5.57
N PHE A 105 -14.02 -0.23 -6.16
CA PHE A 105 -14.55 0.31 -7.40
C PHE A 105 -13.41 0.70 -8.35
N CYS A 106 -13.74 0.73 -9.62
CA CYS A 106 -12.83 1.06 -10.70
C CYS A 106 -13.48 2.14 -11.57
N SER A 107 -12.73 3.20 -11.85
CA SER A 107 -13.13 4.26 -12.77
C SER A 107 -12.16 4.27 -13.96
N ILE A 108 -12.72 4.17 -15.16
CA ILE A 108 -11.97 4.25 -16.42
C ILE A 108 -12.33 5.58 -17.07
N VAL A 109 -11.33 6.37 -17.42
CA VAL A 109 -11.51 7.71 -18.01
C VAL A 109 -10.69 7.80 -19.28
N GLU A 110 -11.32 8.22 -20.38
CA GLU A 110 -10.62 8.47 -21.64
C GLU A 110 -9.79 9.75 -21.57
N LYS A 111 -8.58 9.73 -22.15
CA LYS A 111 -7.72 10.90 -22.30
C LYS A 111 -8.06 11.60 -23.61
N GLN A 112 -8.88 12.64 -23.52
CA GLN A 112 -9.19 13.49 -24.67
C GLN A 112 -8.43 14.83 -24.63
N LEU A 113 -7.12 14.80 -24.34
CA LEU A 113 -6.30 16.01 -24.12
C LEU A 113 -6.87 16.95 -23.01
N GLN A 114 -7.60 16.38 -22.05
CA GLN A 114 -8.20 17.10 -20.93
C GLN A 114 -7.37 16.90 -19.65
N GLY A 115 -7.35 17.91 -18.77
CA GLY A 115 -6.81 17.79 -17.42
C GLY A 115 -7.85 17.17 -16.48
N LEU A 116 -7.55 16.01 -15.89
CA LEU A 116 -8.40 15.39 -14.87
C LEU A 116 -7.82 15.62 -13.47
N HIS A 117 -8.63 16.19 -12.58
CA HIS A 117 -8.32 16.25 -11.15
C HIS A 117 -9.23 15.28 -10.39
N TYR A 118 -8.65 14.21 -9.85
CA TYR A 118 -9.37 13.22 -9.05
C TYR A 118 -8.98 13.38 -7.57
N LYS A 119 -9.96 13.69 -6.72
CA LYS A 119 -9.78 13.77 -5.26
C LYS A 119 -10.95 13.09 -4.58
N MET A 120 -10.65 12.30 -3.55
CA MET A 120 -11.65 11.61 -2.74
C MET A 120 -11.45 11.96 -1.27
N LYS A 121 -12.56 12.16 -0.56
CA LYS A 121 -12.59 12.35 0.89
C LYS A 121 -13.40 11.20 1.49
N TYR A 122 -12.94 10.67 2.62
CA TYR A 122 -13.55 9.54 3.31
C TYR A 122 -13.52 9.79 4.82
N ILE A 123 -14.51 9.26 5.51
CA ILE A 123 -14.59 9.22 6.98
C ILE A 123 -14.38 7.76 7.35
N LEU A 124 -13.22 7.45 7.92
CA LEU A 124 -12.75 6.11 8.24
C LEU A 124 -12.11 6.14 9.63
N ASP A 125 -12.13 5.01 10.33
CA ASP A 125 -11.37 4.88 11.58
C ASP A 125 -9.85 4.94 11.27
N PRO A 126 -9.10 5.91 11.84
CA PRO A 126 -7.67 6.04 11.57
C PRO A 126 -6.83 4.84 12.01
N TYR A 127 -7.32 4.01 12.93
CA TYR A 127 -6.55 2.86 13.46
C TYR A 127 -6.87 1.56 12.73
N MET A 128 -8.16 1.31 12.47
CA MET A 128 -8.63 0.01 12.00
C MET A 128 -8.82 -0.03 10.49
N ASP A 129 -9.26 1.07 9.87
CA ASP A 129 -9.64 1.14 8.47
C ASP A 129 -8.50 1.64 7.58
N ASN A 130 -8.54 1.25 6.31
CA ASN A 130 -7.57 1.73 5.34
C ASN A 130 -8.09 1.69 3.92
N TYR A 131 -7.42 2.38 3.02
CA TYR A 131 -7.72 2.38 1.61
C TYR A 131 -6.45 2.28 0.79
N VAL A 132 -6.54 1.64 -0.37
CA VAL A 132 -5.44 1.52 -1.32
C VAL A 132 -5.92 2.00 -2.68
N GLN A 133 -5.24 3.02 -3.20
CA GLN A 133 -5.48 3.54 -4.53
C GLN A 133 -4.34 3.12 -5.47
N HIS A 134 -4.72 2.66 -6.66
CA HIS A 134 -3.82 2.45 -7.78
C HIS A 134 -4.32 3.23 -8.98
N VAL A 135 -3.44 4.09 -9.51
CA VAL A 135 -3.67 4.81 -10.76
C VAL A 135 -2.76 4.17 -11.80
N HIS A 136 -3.36 3.66 -12.87
CA HIS A 136 -2.67 3.17 -14.04
C HIS A 136 -2.77 4.23 -15.14
N ASP A 137 -1.61 4.69 -15.58
CA ASP A 137 -1.49 5.67 -16.65
C ASP A 137 -1.30 4.96 -17.99
N GLY A 138 -2.36 4.91 -18.80
CA GLY A 138 -2.32 4.38 -20.17
C GLY A 138 -2.15 5.49 -21.20
N ALA A 139 -1.81 5.15 -22.45
CA ALA A 139 -1.68 6.14 -23.52
C ALA A 139 -3.01 6.85 -23.84
N ILE A 140 -4.11 6.08 -23.86
CA ILE A 140 -5.44 6.55 -24.31
C ILE A 140 -6.40 6.77 -23.14
N PHE A 141 -6.13 6.20 -21.96
CA PHE A 141 -7.04 6.26 -20.81
C PHE A 141 -6.31 6.23 -19.48
N TRP A 142 -6.99 6.72 -18.44
CA TRP A 142 -6.64 6.54 -17.04
C TRP A 142 -7.52 5.48 -16.41
N ILE A 143 -6.91 4.61 -15.60
CA ILE A 143 -7.65 3.68 -14.75
C ILE A 143 -7.31 3.99 -13.31
N ILE A 144 -8.34 4.31 -12.55
CA ILE A 144 -8.25 4.58 -11.13
C ILE A 144 -9.01 3.47 -10.43
N THR A 145 -8.27 2.60 -9.74
CA THR A 145 -8.84 1.53 -8.92
C THR A 145 -8.59 1.85 -7.47
N THR A 146 -9.66 1.88 -6.68
CA THR A 146 -9.57 2.10 -5.24
C THR A 146 -10.24 0.96 -4.49
N ALA A 147 -9.52 0.40 -3.53
CA ALA A 147 -10.01 -0.62 -2.62
C ALA A 147 -10.02 -0.08 -1.19
N PHE A 148 -11.14 -0.21 -0.50
CA PHE A 148 -11.33 0.10 0.90
C PHE A 148 -11.38 -1.18 1.72
N LEU A 149 -10.72 -1.13 2.86
CA LEU A 149 -10.66 -2.15 3.89
C LEU A 149 -11.31 -1.51 5.11
N VAL A 150 -12.59 -1.82 5.34
CA VAL A 150 -13.34 -1.31 6.48
C VAL A 150 -13.43 -2.43 7.52
N HIS A 151 -12.98 -2.17 8.74
CA HIS A 151 -13.09 -3.10 9.84
C HIS A 151 -14.56 -3.34 10.16
N LYS A 152 -14.91 -4.61 10.37
CA LYS A 152 -16.24 -5.02 10.78
C LYS A 152 -16.15 -5.41 12.24
N ASP A 153 -16.85 -4.66 13.08
CA ASP A 153 -17.10 -4.98 14.49
C ASP A 153 -17.79 -6.35 14.66
#